data_AF-A0A3R7EGV8-F1
#
_entry.id   AF-A0A3R7EGV8-F1
#
_cell.length_a   1.000
_cell.length_b   1.000
_cell.length_c   1.000
_cell.angle_alpha   90.00
_cell.angle_beta   90.00
_cell.angle_gamma   90.00
#
_symmetry.space_group_name_H-M   'P 1'
#
loop_
_entity.id
_entity.type
_entity.pdbx_description
1 polymer ?
#
loop_
_entity_poly.entity_id
_entity_poly.type
_entity_poly.pdbx_seq_one_letter_code
_entity_poly.pdbx_strand_id
1 'polypeptide(L)' 'MENEVRRHFDEIIEDAKGVLEDVEIEQDYSVKRALLKISGNFRNLKVRITEVIDEDKRKYAYYLINLTFANSE' A
#
# COMPACT_ATOMS: atom_id res chain seq x y z
N MET A 1 -19.29 -2.85 2.12
CA MET A 1 -17.93 -3.11 2.63
C MET A 1 -16.93 -3.41 1.52
N GLU A 2 -17.06 -4.49 0.75
CA GLU A 2 -16.05 -4.83 -0.30
C GLU A 2 -15.86 -3.69 -1.31
N ASN A 3 -16.94 -3.10 -1.83
CA ASN A 3 -16.85 -1.95 -2.74
C ASN A 3 -16.22 -0.70 -2.11
N GLU A 4 -16.39 -0.49 -0.81
CA GLU A 4 -15.80 0.66 -0.10
C GLU A 4 -14.31 0.46 0.14
N VAL A 5 -13.90 -0.76 0.48
CA VAL A 5 -12.48 -1.15 0.61
C VAL A 5 -11.78 -1.03 -0.73
N ARG A 6 -12.40 -1.53 -1.81
CA ARG A 6 -11.86 -1.42 -3.18
C ARG A 6 -11.65 0.05 -3.56
N ARG A 7 -12.67 0.90 -3.38
CA ARG A 7 -12.56 2.33 -3.67
C ARG A 7 -11.46 3.00 -2.84
N HIS A 8 -11.36 2.66 -1.56
CA HIS A 8 -10.31 3.18 -0.69
C HIS A 8 -8.91 2.75 -1.16
N PHE A 9 -8.73 1.50 -1.58
CA PHE A 9 -7.47 1.04 -2.13
C PHE A 9 -7.14 1.73 -3.46
N ASP A 10 -8.14 1.97 -4.31
CA ASP A 10 -7.95 2.68 -5.57
C ASP A 10 -7.46 4.12 -5.34
N GLU A 11 -8.01 4.83 -4.35
CA GLU A 11 -7.54 6.16 -3.93
C GLU A 11 -6.07 6.14 -3.50
N ILE A 12 -5.67 5.20 -2.64
CA ILE A 12 -4.27 5.06 -2.19
C ILE A 12 -3.34 4.73 -3.36
N ILE A 13 -3.79 3.87 -4.28
CA ILE A 13 -3.03 3.48 -5.47
C ILE A 13 -2.81 4.68 -6.40
N GLU A 14 -3.84 5.50 -6.61
CA GLU A 14 -3.76 6.70 -7.44
C GLU A 14 -2.75 7.69 -6.86
N ASP A 15 -2.84 7.98 -5.56
CA ASP A 15 -1.89 8.83 -4.85
C ASP A 15 -0.45 8.31 -4.96
N ALA A 16 -0.26 7.00 -4.75
CA ALA A 16 1.06 6.40 -4.82
C ALA A 16 1.66 6.47 -6.23
N LYS A 17 0.87 6.25 -7.28
CA LYS A 17 1.31 6.39 -8.69
C LYS A 17 1.65 7.83 -9.07
N GLY A 18 1.08 8.82 -8.40
CA GLY A 18 1.43 10.22 -8.59
C GLY A 18 2.79 10.62 -7.99
N VAL A 19 3.33 9.82 -7.07
CA VAL A 19 4.52 10.16 -6.29
C VAL A 19 5.69 9.19 -6.52
N LEU A 20 5.41 7.90 -6.70
CA LEU A 20 6.41 6.85 -6.80
C LEU A 20 6.69 6.45 -8.25
N GLU A 21 7.94 6.12 -8.53
CA GLU A 21 8.40 5.47 -9.75
C GLU A 21 8.40 3.93 -9.58
N ASP A 22 8.33 3.17 -10.68
CA ASP A 22 8.37 1.70 -10.69
C ASP A 22 7.37 1.04 -9.71
N VAL A 23 6.11 1.50 -9.74
CA VAL A 23 5.10 1.08 -8.78
C VAL A 23 4.64 -0.36 -8.99
N GLU A 24 4.83 -1.20 -7.97
CA GLU A 24 4.29 -2.55 -7.85
C GLU A 24 3.15 -2.59 -6.84
N ILE A 25 2.07 -3.30 -7.18
CA ILE A 25 0.84 -3.35 -6.38
C ILE A 25 0.45 -4.81 -6.13
N GLU A 26 0.17 -5.15 -4.88
CA GLU A 26 -0.39 -6.43 -4.46
C GLU A 26 -1.67 -6.17 -3.64
N GLN A 27 -2.77 -6.80 -4.03
CA GLN A 27 -4.06 -6.72 -3.32
C GLN A 27 -4.55 -8.13 -2.97
N ASP A 28 -4.97 -8.32 -1.71
CA ASP A 28 -5.62 -9.53 -1.21
C ASP A 28 -6.94 -9.13 -0.54
N TYR A 29 -8.06 -9.63 -1.07
CA TYR A 29 -9.40 -9.45 -0.52
C TYR A 29 -9.90 -10.82 -0.05
N SER A 30 -9.63 -11.13 1.21
CA SER A 30 -10.12 -12.35 1.85
C SER A 30 -11.38 -12.05 2.68
N VAL A 31 -12.15 -13.10 3.02
CA VAL A 31 -13.38 -12.96 3.82
C VAL A 31 -13.13 -12.29 5.18
N LYS A 32 -11.92 -12.40 5.75
CA LYS A 32 -11.59 -11.89 7.09
C LYS A 32 -10.76 -10.61 7.09
N ARG A 33 -10.10 -10.30 5.97
CA ARG A 33 -9.21 -9.14 5.84
C ARG A 33 -9.08 -8.69 4.39
N ALA A 34 -8.89 -7.39 4.21
CA ALA A 34 -8.35 -6.83 2.99
C ALA A 34 -6.92 -6.30 3.24
N LEU A 35 -6.03 -6.51 2.29
CA LEU A 35 -4.63 -6.16 2.36
C LEU A 35 -4.23 -5.51 1.03
N LEU A 36 -3.58 -4.35 1.12
CA LEU A 36 -2.93 -3.67 0.00
C LEU A 36 -1.45 -3.51 0.35
N LYS A 37 -0.58 -3.85 -0.59
CA LYS A 37 0.83 -3.48 -0.55
C LYS A 37 1.17 -2.72 -1.81
N ILE A 38 1.89 -1.61 -1.63
CA ILE A 38 2.45 -0.84 -2.73
C ILE A 38 3.94 -0.75 -2.50
N SER A 39 4.74 -1.06 -3.50
CA SER A 39 6.19 -0.83 -3.48
C SER A 39 6.56 0.06 -4.66
N GLY A 40 7.59 0.88 -4.50
CA GLY A 40 8.08 1.75 -5.57
C GLY A 40 9.30 2.53 -5.12
N ASN A 41 9.78 3.41 -5.99
CA ASN A 41 10.93 4.26 -5.74
C ASN A 41 10.49 5.72 -5.56
N PHE A 42 11.08 6.42 -4.60
CA PHE A 42 11.00 7.87 -4.49
C PHE A 42 12.41 8.43 -4.40
N ARG A 43 12.89 9.02 -5.50
CA ARG A 43 14.31 9.43 -5.63
C ARG A 43 15.23 8.22 -5.38
N ASN A 44 16.10 8.30 -4.38
CA ASN A 44 17.01 7.24 -3.98
C ASN A 44 16.46 6.33 -2.87
N LEU A 45 15.16 6.41 -2.58
CA LEU A 45 14.51 5.61 -1.55
C LEU A 45 13.63 4.54 -2.18
N LYS A 46 13.78 3.30 -1.75
CA LYS A 46 12.75 2.27 -1.95
C LYS A 46 11.69 2.44 -0.88
N VAL A 47 10.44 2.60 -1.30
CA VAL A 47 9.26 2.79 -0.46
C VAL A 47 8.41 1.52 -0.54
N ARG A 48 7.97 1.04 0.61
CA ARG A 48 6.88 0.06 0.71
C ARG A 48 5.81 0.64 1.61
N ILE A 49 4.55 0.56 1.18
CA ILE A 49 3.35 0.94 1.90
C ILE A 49 2.53 -0.34 2.06
N THR A 50 1.92 -0.53 3.23
CA THR A 50 1.00 -1.63 3.48
C THR A 50 -0.23 -1.06 4.16
N GLU A 51 -1.40 -1.51 3.75
CA GLU A 51 -2.69 -1.16 4.33
C GLU A 51 -3.44 -2.45 4.64
N VAL A 52 -3.99 -2.55 5.85
CA VAL A 52 -4.68 -3.76 6.33
C VAL A 52 -6.01 -3.37 6.94
N ILE A 53 -7.10 -3.93 6.43
CA ILE A 53 -8.45 -3.74 6.96
C ILE A 53 -8.95 -5.09 7.44
N ASP A 54 -9.18 -5.21 8.74
CA ASP A 54 -9.67 -6.41 9.43
C ASP A 54 -11.07 -6.12 10.02
N GLU A 55 -12.03 -7.01 9.82
CA GLU A 55 -13.40 -6.85 10.35
C GLU A 55 -13.49 -7.03 11.87
N ASP A 56 -12.67 -7.92 12.45
CA ASP A 56 -12.73 -8.30 13.86
C ASP A 56 -11.94 -7.34 14.75
N LYS A 57 -10.90 -6.71 14.21
CA LYS A 57 -10.05 -5.76 14.91
C LYS A 57 -10.25 -4.40 14.28
N ARG A 58 -11.08 -3.54 14.90
CA ARG A 58 -11.25 -2.10 14.64
C ARG A 58 -10.36 -1.61 13.49
N LYS A 59 -10.93 -1.37 12.31
CA LYS A 59 -10.29 -0.84 11.09
C LYS A 59 -9.08 0.07 11.37
N TYR A 60 -7.90 -0.50 11.59
CA TYR A 60 -6.67 0.25 11.84
C TYR A 60 -5.82 0.11 10.59
N ALA A 61 -5.69 1.21 9.86
CA ALA A 61 -4.71 1.38 8.81
C ALA A 61 -3.30 1.30 9.43
N TYR A 62 -2.49 0.32 9.04
CA TYR A 62 -1.11 0.15 9.52
C TYR A 62 -0.12 0.50 8.41
N TYR A 63 0.25 1.77 8.32
CA TYR A 63 1.28 2.21 7.39
C TYR A 63 2.66 1.81 7.90
N LEU A 64 3.21 0.71 7.36
CA LEU A 64 4.62 0.41 7.50
C LEU A 64 5.37 1.02 6.31
N ILE A 65 6.09 2.11 6.55
CA ILE A 65 7.02 2.67 5.56
C ILE A 65 8.41 2.09 5.83
N ASN A 66 8.88 1.24 4.92
CA ASN A 66 10.28 0.81 4.92
C ASN A 66 11.04 1.65 3.89
N LEU A 67 12.00 2.46 4.35
CA LEU A 67 12.86 3.27 3.51
C LEU A 67 14.26 2.65 3.50
N THR A 68 14.70 2.20 2.34
CA THR A 68 16.10 1.79 2.14
C THR A 68 16.72 2.64 1.06
N PHE A 69 17.97 3.06 1.27
CA PHE A 69 18.73 3.75 0.25
C PHE A 69 19.04 2.77 -0.89
N ALA A 70 18.70 3.15 -2.12
CA ALA A 70 19.29 2.51 -3.29
C ALA A 70 20.76 2.93 -3.33
N ASN A 71 21.68 2.00 -3.07
CA ASN A 71 23.10 2.28 -3.17
C ASN A 71 23.39 2.86 -4.56
N SER A 72 23.97 4.06 -4.59
CA SER A 72 24.56 4.62 -5.81
C SER A 72 25.83 3.83 -6.12
N GLU A 73 25.80 3.02 -7.17
CA GLU A 73 27.02 2.50 -7.81
C GLU A 73 27.83 3.64 -8.44
#